data_AF-A0A0D8BFL2-F1
#
_entry.id   AF-A0A0D8BFL2-F1
#
_cell.length_a   1.000
_cell.length_b   1.000
_cell.length_c   1.000
_cell.angle_alpha   90.00
_cell.angle_beta   90.00
_cell.angle_gamma   90.00
#
_symmetry.space_group_name_H-M   'P 1'
#
loop_
_entity.id
_entity.type
_entity.pdbx_description
1 polymer ?
#
loop_
_entity_poly.entity_id
_entity_poly.type
_entity_poly.pdbx_seq_one_letter_code
_entity_poly.pdbx_strand_id
1 'polypeptide(L)'
;MTVRAATLLGPTAEVPTPSPAVVELLGVLRRHLDMDAAWLGRIEGDVLVVQVLNGDGGSFHITQGSTVRRQTGLYAEVLSGRLPALIPDTLADPRTANSPVARELDIRSYAAVPVMDGDDALYGLLGCIAHRPHHELRERDARFLQMLAEILRDSVTDLQRMWQARSQVWLDVSRLIDQGGPALAFQPVFDLEQARIIGVEALSRFPDASRSTTQWFAAAGAVGLTVELELAAVRRALGALPQIPARIGLAVNVCATTLSAGLVEMVTGTDAERLLVEITEHERIADAPEVTRALDRLRRLGVRLAADDVGAGYAGLEQLVRLRPEIIKMDCSLTQGIDVDPARRAVATGLVHVAEEIGGAVIAEGIETTGELRTTRETGIRYGQGFLLGSPTPVLRDACVAAGG
;
A
#
# COMPACT_ATOMS: atom_id res chain seq x y z
N MET A 1 -31.80 36.43 2.34
CA MET A 1 -31.29 35.19 1.72
C MET A 1 -29.86 35.46 1.28
N THR A 2 -28.89 35.11 2.11
CA THR A 2 -27.47 35.26 1.85
C THR A 2 -27.03 34.09 0.98
N VAL A 3 -26.69 34.35 -0.28
CA VAL A 3 -26.11 33.37 -1.19
C VAL A 3 -24.78 32.92 -0.59
N ARG A 4 -24.64 31.64 -0.22
CA ARG A 4 -23.35 31.04 0.14
C ARG A 4 -22.41 31.21 -1.06
N ALA A 5 -21.32 31.94 -0.89
CA ALA A 5 -20.26 32.06 -1.90
C ALA A 5 -19.80 30.64 -2.27
N ALA A 6 -19.81 30.34 -3.57
CA ALA A 6 -19.17 29.13 -4.08
C ALA A 6 -17.68 29.26 -3.74
N THR A 7 -17.15 28.36 -2.89
CA THR A 7 -15.74 28.32 -2.56
C THR A 7 -14.94 28.33 -3.87
N LEU A 8 -14.10 29.35 -4.09
CA LEU A 8 -13.32 29.50 -5.33
C LEU A 8 -12.33 28.33 -5.50
N LEU A 9 -11.97 27.70 -4.38
CA LEU A 9 -11.26 26.43 -4.29
C LEU A 9 -12.24 25.25 -4.38
N GLY A 10 -11.87 24.23 -5.17
CA GLY A 10 -12.61 22.97 -5.25
C GLY A 10 -12.24 21.99 -4.12
N PRO A 11 -12.73 20.73 -4.19
CA PRO A 11 -12.32 19.68 -3.24
C PRO A 11 -10.81 19.43 -3.34
N THR A 12 -10.18 19.09 -2.22
CA THR A 12 -8.77 18.70 -2.18
C THR A 12 -8.58 17.36 -2.91
N ALA A 13 -7.55 17.28 -3.75
CA ALA A 13 -7.14 16.06 -4.43
C ALA A 13 -5.90 15.45 -3.76
N GLU A 14 -5.82 14.12 -3.73
CA GLU A 14 -4.58 13.44 -3.36
C GLU A 14 -3.52 13.65 -4.44
N VAL A 15 -2.32 14.01 -4.00
CA VAL A 15 -1.19 14.31 -4.87
C VAL A 15 0.06 13.62 -4.32
N PRO A 16 0.89 12.99 -5.17
CA PRO A 16 2.12 12.33 -4.73
C PRO A 16 3.08 13.30 -4.04
N THR A 17 3.97 12.77 -3.20
CA THR A 17 5.08 13.56 -2.65
C THR A 17 5.96 14.09 -3.78
N PRO A 18 6.21 15.40 -3.85
CA PRO A 18 6.95 15.99 -4.95
C PRO A 18 8.44 15.65 -4.88
N SER A 19 9.08 15.56 -6.06
CA SER A 19 10.53 15.39 -6.16
C SER A 19 11.26 16.59 -5.51
N PRO A 20 12.31 16.36 -4.69
CA PRO A 20 13.09 17.44 -4.08
C PRO A 20 13.65 18.43 -5.11
N ALA A 21 14.05 17.95 -6.29
CA ALA A 21 14.56 18.79 -7.37
C ALA A 21 13.49 19.77 -7.89
N VAL A 22 12.24 19.31 -8.04
CA VAL A 22 11.12 20.17 -8.48
C VAL A 22 10.81 21.22 -7.42
N VAL A 23 10.79 20.85 -6.14
CA VAL A 23 10.59 21.80 -5.02
C VAL A 23 11.70 22.85 -4.99
N GLU A 24 12.95 22.46 -5.24
CA GLU A 24 14.09 23.37 -5.29
C GLU A 24 14.01 24.34 -6.48
N LEU A 25 13.64 23.86 -7.68
CA LEU A 25 13.42 24.70 -8.86
C LEU A 25 12.32 25.74 -8.62
N LEU A 26 11.21 25.35 -7.99
CA LEU A 26 10.16 26.30 -7.57
C LEU A 26 10.71 27.31 -6.55
N GLY A 27 11.59 26.89 -5.65
CA GLY A 27 12.28 27.79 -4.73
C GLY A 27 13.21 28.79 -5.43
N VAL A 28 13.91 28.37 -6.49
CA VAL A 28 14.72 29.25 -7.35
C VAL A 28 13.83 30.26 -8.07
N LEU A 29 12.72 29.81 -8.66
CA LEU A 29 11.73 30.67 -9.30
C LEU A 29 11.22 31.75 -8.33
N ARG A 30 10.75 31.32 -7.17
CA ARG A 30 10.19 32.18 -6.14
C ARG A 30 11.16 33.28 -5.71
N ARG A 31 12.42 32.91 -5.44
CA ARG A 31 13.47 33.86 -5.05
C ARG A 31 13.89 34.79 -6.18
N HIS A 32 13.90 34.32 -7.42
CA HIS A 32 14.24 35.14 -8.58
C HIS A 32 13.19 36.23 -8.85
N LEU A 33 11.91 35.88 -8.69
CA LEU A 33 10.78 36.79 -8.90
C LEU A 33 10.38 37.60 -7.65
N ASP A 34 11.04 37.35 -6.51
CA ASP A 34 10.72 37.93 -5.20
C ASP A 34 9.26 37.69 -4.74
N MET A 35 8.74 36.49 -4.99
CA MET A 35 7.33 36.12 -4.73
C MET A 35 7.14 35.39 -3.39
N ASP A 36 5.93 35.45 -2.84
CA ASP A 36 5.58 34.79 -1.57
C ASP A 36 5.46 33.28 -1.72
N ALA A 37 4.88 32.81 -2.83
CA ALA A 37 4.72 31.40 -3.15
C ALA A 37 4.93 31.10 -4.64
N ALA A 38 5.50 29.93 -4.93
CA ALA A 38 5.60 29.33 -6.26
C ALA A 38 4.90 27.98 -6.28
N TRP A 39 4.27 27.64 -7.40
CA TRP A 39 3.47 26.43 -7.53
C TRP A 39 3.58 25.81 -8.93
N LEU A 40 3.46 24.49 -8.97
CA LEU A 40 3.25 23.71 -10.19
C LEU A 40 1.87 23.04 -10.07
N GLY A 41 0.99 23.36 -11.00
CA GLY A 41 -0.37 22.85 -11.05
C GLY A 41 -0.60 22.02 -12.30
N ARG A 42 -1.31 20.90 -12.16
CA ARG A 42 -1.75 20.05 -13.28
C ARG A 42 -3.22 20.31 -13.58
N ILE A 43 -3.59 20.24 -14.85
CA ILE A 43 -5.00 20.36 -15.24
C ILE A 43 -5.66 18.98 -15.20
N GLU A 44 -6.80 18.91 -14.52
CA GLU A 44 -7.68 17.74 -14.52
C GLU A 44 -9.11 18.17 -14.85
N GLY A 45 -9.55 17.85 -16.07
CA GLY A 45 -10.88 18.28 -16.54
C GLY A 45 -11.02 19.81 -16.50
N ASP A 46 -11.86 20.31 -15.58
CA ASP A 46 -12.16 21.74 -15.42
C ASP A 46 -11.53 22.37 -14.16
N VAL A 47 -10.56 21.70 -13.55
CA VAL A 47 -9.83 22.21 -12.39
C VAL A 47 -8.32 22.17 -12.60
N LEU A 48 -7.61 23.07 -11.93
CA LEU A 48 -6.16 23.01 -11.73
C LEU A 48 -5.90 22.43 -10.34
N VAL A 49 -5.15 21.34 -10.26
CA VAL A 49 -4.70 20.73 -9.00
C VAL A 49 -3.29 21.19 -8.69
N VAL A 50 -3.09 21.87 -7.55
CA VAL A 50 -1.76 22.29 -7.09
C VAL A 50 -1.00 21.05 -6.62
N GLN A 51 0.00 20.63 -7.39
CA GLN A 51 0.78 19.42 -7.10
C GLN A 51 2.03 19.70 -6.28
N VAL A 52 2.70 20.81 -6.56
CA VAL A 52 3.91 21.22 -5.86
C VAL A 52 3.75 22.66 -5.45
N LEU A 53 4.16 22.96 -4.22
CA LEU A 53 4.10 24.29 -3.63
C LEU A 53 5.43 24.56 -2.91
N ASN A 54 5.99 25.75 -3.10
CA ASN A 54 7.15 26.25 -2.37
C ASN A 54 6.87 27.66 -1.86
N GLY A 55 7.17 27.93 -0.59
CA GLY A 55 6.92 29.23 0.04
C GLY A 55 5.61 29.26 0.82
N ASP A 56 5.09 30.46 1.05
CA ASP A 56 3.94 30.68 1.91
C ASP A 56 2.63 30.59 1.14
N GLY A 57 2.22 29.37 0.74
CA GLY A 57 0.88 29.19 0.15
C GLY A 57 -0.25 29.26 1.19
N GLY A 58 0.08 29.10 2.48
CA GLY A 58 -0.90 29.08 3.57
C GLY A 58 -1.63 30.41 3.74
N SER A 59 -0.93 31.53 3.56
CA SER A 59 -1.54 32.87 3.54
C SER A 59 -2.54 33.08 2.40
N PHE A 60 -2.40 32.35 1.29
CA PHE A 60 -3.35 32.32 0.18
C PHE A 60 -4.41 31.22 0.32
N HIS A 61 -4.49 30.53 1.46
CA HIS A 61 -5.35 29.35 1.65
C HIS A 61 -5.10 28.22 0.63
N ILE A 62 -3.89 28.14 0.08
CA ILE A 62 -3.47 27.12 -0.89
C ILE A 62 -2.48 26.17 -0.22
N THR A 63 -2.82 24.88 -0.23
CA THR A 63 -1.91 23.79 0.14
C THR A 63 -1.68 22.87 -1.06
N GLN A 64 -0.69 21.98 -0.96
CA GLN A 64 -0.60 20.85 -1.87
C GLN A 64 -1.95 20.09 -1.90
N GLY A 65 -2.43 19.76 -3.10
CA GLY A 65 -3.72 19.11 -3.32
C GLY A 65 -4.90 20.08 -3.42
N SER A 66 -4.72 21.37 -3.15
CA SER A 66 -5.77 22.38 -3.38
C SER A 66 -6.14 22.44 -4.87
N THR A 67 -7.42 22.62 -5.16
CA THR A 67 -7.91 22.71 -6.54
C THR A 67 -8.51 24.08 -6.83
N VAL A 68 -8.25 24.62 -8.02
CA VAL A 68 -8.78 25.91 -8.49
C VAL A 68 -9.67 25.65 -9.69
N ARG A 69 -10.92 26.14 -9.67
CA ARG A 69 -11.87 25.95 -10.78
C ARG A 69 -11.50 26.82 -11.97
N ARG A 70 -11.68 26.32 -13.19
CA ARG A 70 -11.35 27.04 -14.43
C ARG A 70 -12.11 28.35 -14.58
N GLN A 71 -13.38 28.37 -14.21
CA GLN A 71 -14.25 29.54 -14.36
C GLN A 71 -13.84 30.71 -13.46
N THR A 72 -13.11 30.43 -12.38
CA THR A 72 -12.75 31.43 -11.37
C THR A 72 -11.25 31.70 -11.30
N GLY A 73 -10.42 30.82 -11.86
CA GLY A 73 -8.96 30.91 -11.79
C GLY A 73 -8.34 31.82 -12.86
N LEU A 74 -7.34 32.62 -12.48
CA LEU A 74 -6.53 33.42 -13.41
C LEU A 74 -5.81 32.54 -14.46
N TYR A 75 -5.50 31.30 -14.11
CA TYR A 75 -4.78 30.37 -14.97
C TYR A 75 -5.50 30.08 -16.30
N ALA A 76 -6.84 30.01 -16.28
CA ALA A 76 -7.63 29.71 -17.48
C ALA A 76 -7.47 30.80 -18.54
N GLU A 77 -7.37 32.05 -18.09
CA GLU A 77 -7.20 33.21 -18.95
C GLU A 77 -5.78 33.29 -19.53
N VAL A 78 -4.77 32.87 -18.76
CA VAL A 78 -3.38 32.69 -19.25
C VAL A 78 -3.33 31.63 -20.35
N LEU A 79 -3.94 30.46 -20.14
CA LEU A 79 -3.99 29.40 -21.14
C LEU A 79 -4.69 29.82 -22.44
N SER A 80 -5.70 30.70 -22.33
CA SER A 80 -6.42 31.22 -23.50
C SER A 80 -5.68 32.37 -24.22
N GLY A 81 -4.57 32.84 -23.66
CA GLY A 81 -3.81 34.00 -24.17
C GLY A 81 -4.45 35.36 -23.88
N ARG A 82 -5.55 35.41 -23.12
CA ARG A 82 -6.23 36.66 -22.73
C ARG A 82 -5.47 37.40 -21.62
N LEU A 83 -4.74 36.68 -20.77
CA LEU A 83 -3.81 37.27 -19.81
C LEU A 83 -2.35 37.05 -20.23
N PRO A 84 -1.47 38.03 -19.99
CA PRO A 84 -0.03 37.86 -20.18
C PRO A 84 0.54 36.95 -19.09
N ALA A 85 1.75 36.46 -19.32
CA ALA A 85 2.46 35.62 -18.36
C ALA A 85 2.79 36.33 -17.04
N LEU A 86 2.91 37.67 -17.05
CA LEU A 86 3.23 38.48 -15.88
C LEU A 86 2.18 39.57 -15.67
N ILE A 87 1.71 39.68 -14.43
CA ILE A 87 0.76 40.69 -13.97
C ILE A 87 1.34 41.34 -12.71
N PRO A 88 2.02 42.49 -12.85
CA PRO A 88 2.66 43.21 -11.75
C PRO A 88 1.75 43.69 -10.64
N ASP A 89 0.50 44.04 -10.97
CA ASP A 89 -0.54 44.29 -9.98
C ASP A 89 -1.89 43.82 -10.53
N THR A 90 -2.43 42.73 -9.98
CA THR A 90 -3.71 42.14 -10.42
C THR A 90 -4.89 43.06 -10.17
N LEU A 91 -4.81 43.96 -9.19
CA LEU A 91 -5.91 44.87 -8.84
C LEU A 91 -5.84 46.16 -9.65
N ALA A 92 -4.66 46.52 -10.16
CA ALA A 92 -4.48 47.67 -11.06
C ALA A 92 -4.62 47.30 -12.55
N ASP A 93 -4.40 46.04 -12.93
CA ASP A 93 -4.54 45.58 -14.31
C ASP A 93 -6.02 45.46 -14.70
N PRO A 94 -6.51 46.18 -15.73
CA PRO A 94 -7.92 46.16 -16.12
C PRO A 94 -8.46 44.77 -16.45
N ARG A 95 -7.60 43.83 -16.85
CA ARG A 95 -7.99 42.47 -17.24
C ARG A 95 -8.27 41.58 -16.03
N THR A 96 -7.64 41.86 -14.89
CA THR A 96 -7.75 41.05 -13.66
C THR A 96 -8.33 41.81 -12.47
N ALA A 97 -8.52 43.13 -12.58
CA ALA A 97 -8.99 43.98 -11.49
C ALA A 97 -10.30 43.48 -10.86
N ASN A 98 -11.18 42.86 -11.66
CA ASN A 98 -12.47 42.31 -11.22
C ASN A 98 -12.45 40.80 -10.95
N SER A 99 -11.29 40.16 -10.96
CA SER A 99 -11.13 38.74 -10.71
C SER A 99 -11.50 38.39 -9.25
N PRO A 100 -12.50 37.52 -9.02
CA PRO A 100 -12.87 37.10 -7.67
C PRO A 100 -11.71 36.42 -6.94
N VAL A 101 -10.94 35.57 -7.63
CA VAL A 101 -9.82 34.84 -7.01
C VAL A 101 -8.66 35.75 -6.63
N ALA A 102 -8.40 36.80 -7.42
CA ALA A 102 -7.34 37.76 -7.08
C ALA A 102 -7.67 38.53 -5.80
N ARG A 103 -8.95 38.88 -5.60
CA ARG A 103 -9.41 39.61 -4.42
C ARG A 103 -9.58 38.74 -3.18
N GLU A 104 -10.18 37.55 -3.33
CA GLU A 104 -10.45 36.65 -2.20
C GLU A 104 -9.17 36.08 -1.60
N LEU A 105 -8.17 35.77 -2.45
CA LEU A 105 -6.87 35.27 -2.02
C LEU A 105 -5.83 36.40 -1.82
N ASP A 106 -6.21 37.66 -1.98
CA ASP A 106 -5.33 38.84 -1.93
C ASP A 106 -4.04 38.69 -2.77
N ILE A 107 -4.17 38.12 -3.97
CA ILE A 107 -3.07 37.98 -4.92
C ILE A 107 -2.84 39.34 -5.56
N ARG A 108 -1.80 40.06 -5.18
CA ARG A 108 -1.43 41.35 -5.76
C ARG A 108 -0.50 41.22 -6.95
N SER A 109 0.41 40.26 -6.98
CA SER A 109 1.19 39.95 -8.19
C SER A 109 0.98 38.53 -8.62
N TYR A 110 0.94 38.30 -9.93
CA TYR A 110 0.71 36.98 -10.52
C TYR A 110 1.64 36.74 -11.71
N ALA A 111 2.31 35.61 -11.72
CA ALA A 111 3.12 35.16 -12.84
C ALA A 111 2.76 33.71 -13.15
N ALA A 112 2.45 33.36 -14.40
CA ALA A 112 2.22 31.97 -14.79
C ALA A 112 2.48 31.71 -16.27
N VAL A 113 2.96 30.51 -16.59
CA VAL A 113 3.15 30.00 -17.95
C VAL A 113 2.60 28.58 -18.06
N PRO A 114 2.14 28.16 -19.24
CA PRO A 114 1.80 26.76 -19.48
C PRO A 114 3.06 25.88 -19.36
N VAL A 115 2.86 24.66 -18.89
CA VAL A 115 3.86 23.58 -18.91
C VAL A 115 3.33 22.50 -19.82
N MET A 116 4.16 22.07 -20.76
CA MET A 116 3.88 20.96 -21.67
C MET A 116 4.56 19.69 -21.15
N ASP A 117 4.02 18.52 -21.46
CA ASP A 117 4.69 17.24 -21.22
C ASP A 117 5.64 16.87 -22.37
N GLY A 118 6.30 15.72 -22.26
CA GLY A 118 7.24 15.19 -23.25
C GLY A 118 6.62 15.03 -24.65
N ASP A 119 5.30 14.85 -24.75
CA ASP A 119 4.57 14.62 -26.00
C ASP A 119 3.95 15.92 -26.58
N ASP A 120 4.39 17.10 -26.08
CA ASP A 120 3.84 18.42 -26.44
C ASP A 120 2.34 18.57 -26.10
N ALA A 121 1.82 17.78 -25.16
CA ALA A 121 0.48 17.96 -24.63
C ALA A 121 0.49 18.90 -23.41
N LEU A 122 -0.60 19.66 -23.23
CA LEU A 122 -0.72 20.59 -22.10
C LEU A 122 -0.83 19.80 -20.79
N TYR A 123 0.20 19.89 -19.95
CA TYR A 123 0.20 19.31 -18.61
C TYR A 123 -0.53 20.20 -17.61
N GLY A 124 -0.19 21.49 -17.60
CA GLY A 124 -0.68 22.41 -16.59
C GLY A 124 0.00 23.77 -16.62
N LEU A 125 0.22 24.38 -15.45
CA LEU A 125 0.89 25.67 -15.32
C LEU A 125 1.95 25.67 -14.22
N LEU A 126 3.01 26.44 -14.46
CA LEU A 126 3.98 26.86 -13.46
C LEU A 126 3.69 28.33 -13.15
N GLY A 127 3.61 28.69 -11.87
CA GLY A 127 3.33 30.07 -11.50
C GLY A 127 3.84 30.50 -10.14
N CYS A 128 3.72 31.80 -9.88
CA CYS A 128 4.03 32.47 -8.64
C CYS A 128 2.96 33.49 -8.29
N ILE A 129 2.79 33.71 -6.99
CA ILE A 129 1.85 34.66 -6.42
C ILE A 129 2.49 35.41 -5.24
N ALA A 130 2.08 36.66 -5.05
CA ALA A 130 2.47 37.49 -3.92
C ALA A 130 1.33 38.42 -3.47
N HIS A 131 1.31 38.76 -2.18
CA HIS A 131 0.43 39.76 -1.55
C HIS A 131 0.90 41.20 -1.81
N ARG A 132 2.03 41.39 -2.50
CA ARG A 132 2.56 42.71 -2.85
C ARG A 132 2.60 42.90 -4.37
N PRO A 133 2.35 44.11 -4.88
CA PRO A 133 2.64 44.45 -6.27
C PRO A 133 4.14 44.43 -6.55
N HIS A 134 4.52 43.93 -7.72
CA HIS A 134 5.90 43.84 -8.20
C HIS A 134 6.05 44.53 -9.56
N HIS A 135 6.10 45.87 -9.55
CA HIS A 135 6.20 46.71 -10.75
C HIS A 135 7.53 46.57 -11.49
N GLU A 136 8.53 45.96 -10.85
CA GLU A 136 9.85 45.67 -11.38
C GLU A 136 9.90 44.44 -12.28
N LEU A 137 8.83 43.64 -12.35
CA LEU A 137 8.72 42.50 -13.26
C LEU A 137 8.80 42.94 -14.73
N ARG A 138 9.67 42.27 -15.50
CA ARG A 138 10.00 42.57 -16.89
C ARG A 138 9.90 41.31 -17.76
N GLU A 139 9.97 41.50 -19.07
CA GLU A 139 9.97 40.38 -20.03
C GLU A 139 11.09 39.35 -19.78
N ARG A 140 12.24 39.75 -19.21
CA ARG A 140 13.30 38.81 -18.84
C ARG A 140 12.82 37.78 -17.79
N ASP A 141 11.93 38.20 -16.91
CA ASP A 141 11.40 37.39 -15.82
C ASP A 141 10.35 36.42 -16.37
N ALA A 142 9.60 36.84 -17.40
CA ALA A 142 8.72 35.95 -18.17
C ALA A 142 9.52 34.87 -18.92
N ARG A 143 10.64 35.25 -19.55
CA ARG A 143 11.54 34.30 -20.21
C ARG A 143 12.17 33.33 -19.21
N PHE A 144 12.52 33.80 -18.02
CA PHE A 144 13.03 32.93 -16.96
C PHE A 144 12.00 31.90 -16.50
N LEU A 145 10.75 32.35 -16.28
CA LEU A 145 9.63 31.47 -15.96
C LEU A 145 9.39 30.43 -17.07
N GLN A 146 9.42 30.84 -18.34
CA GLN A 146 9.31 29.95 -19.51
C GLN A 146 10.45 28.92 -19.56
N MET A 147 11.70 29.35 -19.33
CA MET A 147 12.84 28.44 -19.30
C MET A 147 12.69 27.37 -18.20
N LEU A 148 12.20 27.75 -17.01
CA LEU A 148 11.94 26.79 -15.95
C LEU A 148 10.78 25.84 -16.30
N ALA A 149 9.75 26.32 -16.99
CA ALA A 149 8.69 25.45 -17.50
C ALA A 149 9.21 24.40 -18.49
N GLU A 150 10.13 24.79 -19.39
CA GLU A 150 10.81 23.85 -20.30
C GLU A 150 11.68 22.83 -19.56
N ILE A 151 12.43 23.25 -18.53
CA ILE A 151 13.22 22.32 -17.70
C ILE A 151 12.32 21.31 -16.96
N LEU A 152 11.13 21.74 -16.56
CA LEU A 152 10.17 20.89 -15.86
C LEU A 152 9.48 19.88 -16.79
N ARG A 153 9.56 20.02 -18.12
CA ARG A 153 8.90 19.14 -19.11
C ARG A 153 9.15 17.65 -18.86
N ASP A 154 10.40 17.28 -18.63
CA ASP A 154 10.76 15.87 -18.36
C ASP A 154 10.27 15.43 -16.98
N SER A 155 10.39 16.32 -15.98
CA SER A 155 9.94 16.04 -14.61
C SER A 155 8.43 15.82 -14.51
N VAL A 156 7.62 16.60 -15.25
CA VAL A 156 6.16 16.43 -15.26
C VAL A 156 5.74 15.16 -16.00
N THR A 157 6.49 14.78 -17.04
CA THR A 157 6.27 13.52 -17.76
C THR A 157 6.47 12.33 -16.83
N ASP A 158 7.54 12.34 -16.04
CA ASP A 158 7.81 11.29 -15.06
C ASP A 158 6.74 11.26 -13.95
N LEU A 159 6.33 12.42 -13.42
CA LEU A 159 5.25 12.50 -12.44
C LEU A 159 3.93 11.95 -12.99
N GLN A 160 3.60 12.26 -14.24
CA GLN A 160 2.40 11.77 -14.91
C GLN A 160 2.46 10.25 -15.11
N ARG A 161 3.60 9.72 -15.57
CA ARG A 161 3.82 8.27 -15.70
C ARG A 161 3.71 7.54 -14.36
N MET A 162 4.31 8.09 -13.30
CA MET A 162 4.22 7.54 -11.95
C MET A 162 2.77 7.50 -11.45
N TRP A 163 2.02 8.59 -11.66
CA TRP A 163 0.62 8.66 -11.24
C TRP A 163 -0.29 7.73 -12.04
N GLN A 164 -0.10 7.66 -13.35
CA GLN A 164 -0.81 6.72 -14.22
C GLN A 164 -0.51 5.26 -13.83
N ALA A 165 0.76 4.94 -13.58
CA ALA A 165 1.16 3.61 -13.12
C ALA A 165 0.51 3.27 -11.77
N ARG A 166 0.54 4.20 -10.80
CA ARG A 166 -0.12 4.02 -9.50
C ARG A 166 -1.63 3.85 -9.63
N SER A 167 -2.28 4.65 -10.48
CA SER A 167 -3.73 4.56 -10.73
C SER A 167 -4.10 3.25 -11.40
N GLN A 168 -3.28 2.76 -12.34
CA GLN A 168 -3.48 1.47 -12.97
C GLN A 168 -3.35 0.32 -11.97
N VAL A 169 -2.32 0.36 -11.11
CA VAL A 169 -2.16 -0.64 -10.04
C VAL A 169 -3.36 -0.63 -9.10
N TRP A 170 -3.85 0.55 -8.71
CA TRP A 170 -5.04 0.68 -7.87
C TRP A 170 -6.27 0.06 -8.55
N LEU A 171 -6.49 0.35 -9.84
CA LEU A 171 -7.60 -0.22 -10.62
C LEU A 171 -7.50 -1.74 -10.73
N ASP A 172 -6.31 -2.28 -10.96
CA ASP A 172 -6.08 -3.72 -11.07
C ASP A 172 -6.40 -4.43 -9.74
N VAL A 173 -5.91 -3.90 -8.62
CA VAL A 173 -6.12 -4.45 -7.28
C VAL A 173 -7.59 -4.29 -6.86
N SER A 174 -8.19 -3.11 -7.04
CA SER A 174 -9.61 -2.88 -6.74
C SER A 174 -10.50 -3.83 -7.53
N ARG A 175 -10.25 -4.02 -8.84
CA ARG A 175 -11.02 -4.94 -9.67
C ARG A 175 -10.92 -6.38 -9.16
N LEU A 176 -9.75 -6.81 -8.71
CA LEU A 176 -9.56 -8.13 -8.12
C LEU A 176 -10.36 -8.30 -6.83
N ILE A 177 -10.36 -7.29 -5.96
CA ILE A 177 -11.15 -7.27 -4.72
C ILE A 177 -12.65 -7.34 -5.05
N ASP A 178 -13.13 -6.53 -6.00
CA ASP A 178 -14.53 -6.50 -6.45
C ASP A 178 -14.98 -7.84 -7.04
N GLN A 179 -14.07 -8.60 -7.65
CA GLN A 179 -14.29 -9.97 -8.15
C GLN A 179 -14.22 -11.04 -7.04
N GLY A 180 -14.11 -10.63 -5.77
CA GLY A 180 -14.10 -11.51 -4.61
C GLY A 180 -12.72 -12.06 -4.25
N GLY A 181 -11.65 -11.38 -4.66
CA GLY A 181 -10.27 -11.68 -4.27
C GLY A 181 -9.55 -12.71 -5.15
N PRO A 182 -8.29 -13.05 -4.82
CA PRO A 182 -7.49 -14.02 -5.56
C PRO A 182 -8.11 -15.42 -5.56
N ALA A 183 -7.78 -16.25 -6.55
CA ALA A 183 -8.09 -17.67 -6.47
C ALA A 183 -7.31 -18.33 -5.32
N LEU A 184 -7.71 -19.53 -4.92
CA LEU A 184 -7.06 -20.26 -3.84
C LEU A 184 -6.46 -21.56 -4.36
N ALA A 185 -5.26 -21.88 -3.88
CA ALA A 185 -4.75 -23.23 -3.84
C ALA A 185 -4.68 -23.67 -2.37
N PHE A 186 -4.87 -24.95 -2.12
CA PHE A 186 -4.85 -25.53 -0.78
C PHE A 186 -3.66 -26.48 -0.67
N GLN A 187 -2.87 -26.33 0.38
CA GLN A 187 -1.75 -27.23 0.65
C GLN A 187 -1.98 -27.99 1.96
N PRO A 188 -1.82 -29.32 1.97
CA PRO A 188 -2.04 -30.12 3.18
C PRO A 188 -0.95 -29.93 4.22
N VAL A 189 -1.37 -29.91 5.48
CA VAL A 189 -0.51 -29.98 6.67
C VAL A 189 -0.71 -31.33 7.33
N PHE A 190 0.38 -32.06 7.57
CA PHE A 190 0.37 -33.41 8.12
C PHE A 190 0.78 -33.44 9.59
N ASP A 191 0.13 -34.30 10.37
CA ASP A 191 0.72 -34.87 11.58
C ASP A 191 1.72 -35.94 11.15
N LEU A 192 3.01 -35.69 11.41
CA LEU A 192 4.11 -36.50 10.93
C LEU A 192 4.23 -37.84 11.66
N GLU A 193 3.70 -37.93 12.88
CA GLU A 193 3.66 -39.19 13.63
C GLU A 193 2.52 -40.08 13.17
N GLN A 194 1.33 -39.50 13.04
CA GLN A 194 0.10 -40.22 12.71
C GLN A 194 -0.12 -40.38 11.20
N ALA A 195 0.74 -39.78 10.38
CA ALA A 195 0.70 -39.80 8.92
C ALA A 195 -0.69 -39.44 8.37
N ARG A 196 -1.31 -38.39 8.94
CA ARG A 196 -2.63 -37.92 8.53
C ARG A 196 -2.68 -36.41 8.38
N ILE A 197 -3.55 -35.94 7.48
CA ILE A 197 -3.81 -34.52 7.28
C ILE A 197 -4.59 -33.97 8.48
N ILE A 198 -4.11 -32.87 9.05
CA ILE A 198 -4.72 -32.15 10.18
C ILE A 198 -5.21 -30.76 9.81
N GLY A 199 -4.73 -30.20 8.69
CA GLY A 199 -5.11 -28.89 8.20
C GLY A 199 -4.82 -28.73 6.72
N VAL A 200 -5.39 -27.68 6.14
CA VAL A 200 -5.00 -27.19 4.82
C VAL A 200 -4.74 -25.69 4.91
N GLU A 201 -3.67 -25.23 4.29
CA GLU A 201 -3.37 -23.81 4.16
C GLU A 201 -3.97 -23.26 2.87
N ALA A 202 -4.71 -22.16 2.95
CA ALA A 202 -5.25 -21.46 1.79
C ALA A 202 -4.24 -20.44 1.26
N LEU A 203 -3.64 -20.75 0.11
CA LEU A 203 -2.63 -19.96 -0.55
C LEU A 203 -3.25 -19.16 -1.72
N SER A 204 -3.04 -17.84 -1.70
CA SER A 204 -3.53 -16.95 -2.76
C SER A 204 -2.87 -17.27 -4.11
N ARG A 205 -3.67 -17.26 -5.17
CA ARG A 205 -3.27 -17.42 -6.58
C ARG A 205 -3.87 -16.29 -7.40
N PHE A 206 -2.99 -15.48 -7.99
CA PHE A 206 -3.37 -14.30 -8.74
C PHE A 206 -3.48 -14.62 -10.24
N PRO A 207 -4.32 -13.88 -11.00
CA PRO A 207 -4.60 -14.18 -12.40
C PRO A 207 -3.41 -13.94 -13.35
N ASP A 208 -2.45 -13.11 -12.96
CA ASP A 208 -1.33 -12.70 -13.81
C ASP A 208 -0.03 -13.42 -13.39
N ALA A 209 0.51 -14.24 -14.28
CA ALA A 209 1.77 -14.95 -14.07
C ALA A 209 3.01 -14.02 -14.14
N SER A 210 2.86 -12.78 -14.65
CA SER A 210 3.96 -11.81 -14.72
C SER A 210 4.31 -11.18 -13.37
N ARG A 211 3.37 -11.23 -12.41
CA ARG A 211 3.57 -10.78 -11.03
C ARG A 211 3.48 -11.97 -10.07
N SER A 212 4.48 -12.16 -9.23
CA SER A 212 4.41 -13.11 -8.13
C SER A 212 3.35 -12.69 -7.10
N THR A 213 2.91 -13.63 -6.26
CA THR A 213 2.01 -13.36 -5.12
C THR A 213 2.53 -12.21 -4.26
N THR A 214 3.83 -12.23 -3.92
CA THR A 214 4.49 -11.16 -3.16
C THR A 214 4.41 -9.82 -3.87
N GLN A 215 4.61 -9.78 -5.19
CA GLN A 215 4.49 -8.55 -5.97
C GLN A 215 3.06 -7.99 -5.99
N TRP A 216 2.04 -8.85 -5.96
CA TRP A 216 0.64 -8.41 -5.86
C TRP A 216 0.34 -7.76 -4.51
N PHE A 217 0.76 -8.37 -3.40
CA PHE A 217 0.58 -7.78 -2.08
C PHE A 217 1.40 -6.50 -1.91
N ALA A 218 2.64 -6.47 -2.43
CA ALA A 218 3.45 -5.25 -2.45
C ALA A 218 2.79 -4.13 -3.28
N ALA A 219 2.19 -4.47 -4.42
CA ALA A 219 1.46 -3.53 -5.25
C ALA A 219 0.21 -2.98 -4.54
N ALA A 220 -0.54 -3.85 -3.85
CA ALA A 220 -1.66 -3.44 -3.01
C ALA A 220 -1.22 -2.50 -1.88
N GLY A 221 -0.12 -2.82 -1.19
CA GLY A 221 0.47 -1.95 -0.16
C GLY A 221 0.92 -0.61 -0.70
N ALA A 222 1.52 -0.59 -1.91
CA ALA A 222 1.88 0.65 -2.56
C ALA A 222 0.67 1.57 -2.75
N VAL A 223 -0.51 1.03 -3.09
CA VAL A 223 -1.74 1.79 -3.34
C VAL A 223 -2.70 1.86 -2.15
N GLY A 224 -2.31 1.39 -0.96
CA GLY A 224 -3.11 1.46 0.25
C GLY A 224 -4.30 0.50 0.31
N LEU A 225 -4.23 -0.63 -0.40
CA LEU A 225 -5.30 -1.64 -0.48
C LEU A 225 -4.91 -3.00 0.15
N THR A 226 -3.90 -3.03 1.03
CA THR A 226 -3.42 -4.28 1.66
C THR A 226 -4.54 -4.99 2.42
N VAL A 227 -5.21 -4.29 3.32
CA VAL A 227 -6.22 -4.87 4.21
C VAL A 227 -7.40 -5.40 3.41
N GLU A 228 -7.88 -4.63 2.44
CA GLU A 228 -9.02 -5.00 1.59
C GLU A 228 -8.72 -6.23 0.76
N LEU A 229 -7.50 -6.34 0.22
CA LEU A 229 -7.07 -7.52 -0.55
C LEU A 229 -6.96 -8.77 0.34
N GLU A 230 -6.34 -8.65 1.52
CA GLU A 230 -6.23 -9.76 2.47
C GLU A 230 -7.62 -10.22 2.96
N LEU A 231 -8.49 -9.30 3.36
CA LEU A 231 -9.86 -9.62 3.76
C LEU A 231 -10.66 -10.28 2.62
N ALA A 232 -10.44 -9.89 1.37
CA ALA A 232 -11.06 -10.55 0.22
C ALA A 232 -10.56 -12.00 0.08
N ALA A 233 -9.26 -12.24 0.23
CA ALA A 233 -8.68 -13.58 0.22
C ALA A 233 -9.19 -14.45 1.37
N VAL A 234 -9.19 -13.93 2.60
CA VAL A 234 -9.72 -14.61 3.79
C VAL A 234 -11.20 -14.95 3.62
N ARG A 235 -12.01 -14.00 3.14
CA ARG A 235 -13.45 -14.23 2.91
C ARG A 235 -13.68 -15.41 1.96
N ARG A 236 -12.89 -15.48 0.88
CA ARG A 236 -12.96 -16.59 -0.06
C ARG A 236 -12.53 -17.91 0.59
N ALA A 237 -11.49 -17.89 1.42
CA ALA A 237 -11.03 -19.07 2.15
C ALA A 237 -12.07 -19.57 3.17
N LEU A 238 -12.70 -18.67 3.92
CA LEU A 238 -13.80 -19.00 4.84
C LEU A 238 -15.00 -19.59 4.11
N GLY A 239 -15.26 -19.20 2.86
CA GLY A 239 -16.27 -19.84 2.01
C GLY A 239 -15.98 -21.32 1.68
N ALA A 240 -14.72 -21.75 1.79
CA ALA A 240 -14.31 -23.15 1.64
C ALA A 240 -14.44 -23.96 2.94
N LEU A 241 -14.43 -23.31 4.10
CA LEU A 241 -14.44 -23.98 5.42
C LEU A 241 -15.56 -25.02 5.60
N PRO A 242 -16.83 -24.78 5.18
CA PRO A 242 -17.89 -25.77 5.32
C PRO A 242 -17.68 -27.04 4.47
N GLN A 243 -16.83 -26.97 3.44
CA GLN A 243 -16.53 -28.08 2.53
C GLN A 243 -15.35 -28.92 3.03
N ILE A 244 -14.58 -28.40 4.00
CA ILE A 244 -13.46 -29.09 4.64
C ILE A 244 -14.01 -30.10 5.65
N PRO A 245 -13.55 -31.35 5.67
CA PRO A 245 -13.94 -32.33 6.69
C PRO A 245 -13.76 -31.78 8.12
N ALA A 246 -14.72 -32.02 9.02
CA ALA A 246 -14.74 -31.41 10.36
C ALA A 246 -13.47 -31.60 11.20
N ARG A 247 -12.71 -32.67 10.95
CA ARG A 247 -11.43 -32.98 11.63
C ARG A 247 -10.21 -32.24 11.07
N ILE A 248 -10.36 -31.53 9.95
CA ILE A 248 -9.31 -30.79 9.25
C ILE A 248 -9.58 -29.30 9.45
N GLY A 249 -8.53 -28.58 9.88
CA GLY A 249 -8.54 -27.13 10.02
C GLY A 249 -8.23 -26.40 8.71
N LEU A 250 -8.46 -25.09 8.71
CA LEU A 250 -8.12 -24.19 7.61
C LEU A 250 -7.17 -23.12 8.13
N ALA A 251 -6.02 -22.97 7.47
CA ALA A 251 -5.09 -21.90 7.74
C ALA A 251 -5.22 -20.75 6.71
N VAL A 252 -5.13 -19.51 7.20
CA VAL A 252 -5.18 -18.29 6.37
C VAL A 252 -4.10 -17.31 6.81
N ASN A 253 -3.47 -16.67 5.83
CA ASN A 253 -2.41 -15.70 6.02
C ASN A 253 -2.95 -14.26 6.13
N VAL A 254 -2.50 -13.52 7.12
CA VAL A 254 -2.83 -12.09 7.33
C VAL A 254 -1.65 -11.31 7.90
N CYS A 255 -1.60 -10.00 7.62
CA CYS A 255 -0.72 -9.09 8.34
C CYS A 255 -1.35 -8.63 9.66
N ALA A 256 -0.55 -7.97 10.52
CA ALA A 256 -0.99 -7.55 11.84
C ALA A 256 -2.11 -6.50 11.75
N THR A 257 -2.02 -5.55 10.82
CA THR A 257 -3.04 -4.50 10.62
C THR A 257 -4.40 -5.05 10.21
N THR A 258 -4.44 -6.13 9.42
CA THR A 258 -5.69 -6.81 9.01
C THR A 258 -6.46 -7.41 10.20
N LEU A 259 -5.76 -7.82 11.27
CA LEU A 259 -6.39 -8.37 12.47
C LEU A 259 -7.41 -7.39 13.09
N SER A 260 -7.02 -6.13 13.23
CA SER A 260 -7.85 -5.06 13.82
C SER A 260 -8.85 -4.44 12.84
N ALA A 261 -8.70 -4.65 11.54
CA ALA A 261 -9.44 -3.92 10.51
C ALA A 261 -10.69 -4.66 9.97
N GLY A 262 -11.09 -5.78 10.59
CA GLY A 262 -12.35 -6.45 10.26
C GLY A 262 -12.30 -7.98 10.29
N LEU A 263 -11.13 -8.58 10.54
CA LEU A 263 -11.00 -10.04 10.59
C LEU A 263 -11.89 -10.66 11.69
N VAL A 264 -11.93 -10.03 12.87
CA VAL A 264 -12.72 -10.54 14.00
C VAL A 264 -14.20 -10.65 13.65
N GLU A 265 -14.75 -9.61 13.03
CA GLU A 265 -16.13 -9.56 12.57
C GLU A 265 -16.39 -10.62 11.49
N MET A 266 -15.42 -10.86 10.62
CA MET A 266 -15.51 -11.85 9.54
C MET A 266 -15.52 -13.30 10.05
N VAL A 267 -14.75 -13.62 11.08
CA VAL A 267 -14.70 -14.98 11.64
C VAL A 267 -15.83 -15.25 12.64
N THR A 268 -16.49 -14.21 13.14
CA THR A 268 -17.60 -14.35 14.09
C THR A 268 -18.76 -15.11 13.44
N GLY A 269 -19.19 -16.21 14.05
CA GLY A 269 -20.27 -17.06 13.52
C GLY A 269 -19.82 -18.14 12.53
N THR A 270 -18.52 -18.28 12.30
CA THR A 270 -17.92 -19.42 11.59
C THR A 270 -17.49 -20.52 12.57
N ASP A 271 -17.03 -21.68 12.07
CA ASP A 271 -16.36 -22.71 12.89
C ASP A 271 -14.94 -22.24 13.29
N ALA A 272 -14.86 -21.17 14.08
CA ALA A 272 -13.61 -20.48 14.40
C ALA A 272 -12.56 -21.35 15.08
N GLU A 273 -12.98 -22.38 15.84
CA GLU A 273 -12.09 -23.40 16.44
C GLU A 273 -11.26 -24.19 15.41
N ARG A 274 -11.73 -24.23 14.16
CA ARG A 274 -11.05 -24.92 13.05
C ARG A 274 -10.11 -24.00 12.28
N LEU A 275 -10.06 -22.70 12.62
CA LEU A 275 -9.23 -21.73 11.94
C LEU A 275 -7.86 -21.59 12.60
N LEU A 276 -6.83 -21.55 11.76
CA LEU A 276 -5.48 -21.11 12.10
C LEU A 276 -5.23 -19.79 11.35
N VAL A 277 -4.92 -18.73 12.07
CA VAL A 277 -4.55 -17.44 11.46
C VAL A 277 -3.04 -17.28 11.56
N GLU A 278 -2.39 -17.25 10.42
CA GLU A 278 -0.94 -17.16 10.27
C GLU A 278 -0.56 -15.69 10.12
N ILE A 279 0.29 -15.20 11.02
CA ILE A 279 0.66 -13.79 11.09
C ILE A 279 2.09 -13.64 10.58
N THR A 280 2.21 -12.93 9.46
CA THR A 280 3.49 -12.66 8.80
C THR A 280 4.33 -11.63 9.57
N GLU A 281 5.66 -11.75 9.47
CA GLU A 281 6.64 -11.04 10.33
C GLU A 281 6.84 -9.53 10.03
N HIS A 282 6.31 -9.02 8.92
CA HIS A 282 6.72 -7.72 8.38
C HIS A 282 6.21 -6.50 9.20
N GLU A 283 5.25 -6.68 10.11
CA GLU A 283 4.71 -5.59 10.94
C GLU A 283 4.98 -5.83 12.44
N ARG A 284 5.66 -4.89 13.09
CA ARG A 284 5.92 -4.96 14.54
C ARG A 284 4.60 -4.85 15.32
N ILE A 285 4.14 -5.97 15.88
CA ILE A 285 2.95 -6.05 16.76
C ILE A 285 3.08 -5.14 18.00
N ALA A 286 4.32 -4.81 18.41
CA ALA A 286 4.67 -4.20 19.69
C ALA A 286 4.01 -2.84 19.99
N ASP A 287 3.61 -2.08 18.97
CA ASP A 287 3.19 -0.68 19.14
C ASP A 287 1.70 -0.43 18.85
N ALA A 288 0.89 -1.50 18.69
CA ALA A 288 -0.51 -1.39 18.28
C ALA A 288 -1.49 -2.05 19.28
N PRO A 289 -2.02 -1.31 20.28
CA PRO A 289 -2.99 -1.83 21.25
C PRO A 289 -4.25 -2.44 20.62
N GLU A 290 -4.62 -1.97 19.42
CA GLU A 290 -5.77 -2.48 18.67
C GLU A 290 -5.53 -3.90 18.16
N VAL A 291 -4.30 -4.20 17.71
CA VAL A 291 -3.89 -5.54 17.27
C VAL A 291 -3.94 -6.53 18.43
N THR A 292 -3.43 -6.16 19.61
CA THR A 292 -3.50 -7.02 20.80
C THR A 292 -4.95 -7.36 21.17
N ARG A 293 -5.86 -6.36 21.16
CA ARG A 293 -7.29 -6.61 21.43
C ARG A 293 -7.92 -7.52 20.39
N ALA A 294 -7.53 -7.38 19.12
CA ALA A 294 -8.02 -8.24 18.05
C ALA A 294 -7.58 -9.70 18.27
N LEU A 295 -6.30 -9.94 18.58
CA LEU A 295 -5.78 -11.27 18.92
C LEU A 295 -6.56 -11.91 20.09
N ASP A 296 -6.81 -11.16 21.17
CA ASP A 296 -7.57 -11.66 22.31
C ASP A 296 -9.04 -11.95 21.98
N ARG A 297 -9.65 -11.22 21.03
CA ARG A 297 -10.99 -11.53 20.52
C ARG A 297 -10.98 -12.80 19.67
N LEU A 298 -10.00 -12.96 18.78
CA LEU A 298 -9.86 -14.16 17.94
C LEU A 298 -9.69 -15.42 18.79
N ARG A 299 -8.81 -15.39 19.80
CA ARG A 299 -8.64 -16.51 20.74
C ARG A 299 -9.92 -16.87 21.48
N ARG A 300 -10.70 -15.87 21.93
CA ARG A 300 -11.99 -16.10 22.59
C ARG A 300 -13.04 -16.74 21.68
N LEU A 301 -12.91 -16.58 20.38
CA LEU A 301 -13.73 -17.28 19.38
C LEU A 301 -13.22 -18.71 19.10
N GLY A 302 -12.06 -19.09 19.63
CA GLY A 302 -11.44 -20.40 19.41
C GLY A 302 -10.41 -20.43 18.27
N VAL A 303 -10.17 -19.30 17.60
CA VAL A 303 -9.15 -19.21 16.54
C VAL A 303 -7.77 -19.47 17.14
N ARG A 304 -7.00 -20.35 16.48
CA ARG A 304 -5.58 -20.55 16.79
C ARG A 304 -4.72 -19.59 15.97
N LEU A 305 -3.58 -19.21 16.52
CA LEU A 305 -2.66 -18.26 15.92
C LEU A 305 -1.35 -18.97 15.58
N ALA A 306 -0.78 -18.62 14.43
CA ALA A 306 0.54 -19.05 14.00
C ALA A 306 1.48 -17.86 13.85
N ALA A 307 2.74 -18.02 14.27
CA ALA A 307 3.82 -17.17 13.79
C ALA A 307 4.39 -17.80 12.51
N ASP A 308 4.33 -17.06 11.41
CA ASP A 308 4.78 -17.53 10.10
C ASP A 308 6.26 -17.21 9.84
N ASP A 309 6.91 -17.96 8.96
CA ASP A 309 8.31 -17.78 8.49
C ASP A 309 9.38 -17.64 9.60
N VAL A 310 9.21 -18.32 10.74
CA VAL A 310 10.18 -18.24 11.84
C VAL A 310 11.48 -18.92 11.43
N GLY A 311 12.53 -18.11 11.25
CA GLY A 311 13.87 -18.57 10.86
C GLY A 311 14.46 -17.86 9.65
N ALA A 312 13.64 -17.16 8.85
CA ALA A 312 14.08 -16.46 7.64
C ALA A 312 14.90 -15.17 7.91
N GLY A 313 14.94 -14.69 9.17
CA GLY A 313 15.58 -13.41 9.52
C GLY A 313 15.79 -13.14 11.02
N TYR A 314 16.01 -11.88 11.39
CA TYR A 314 16.41 -11.45 12.75
C TYR A 314 15.25 -11.22 13.74
N ALA A 315 13.98 -11.29 13.32
CA ALA A 315 12.83 -10.81 14.11
C ALA A 315 11.97 -11.90 14.79
N GLY A 316 12.18 -13.20 14.51
CA GLY A 316 11.25 -14.26 14.89
C GLY A 316 11.03 -14.46 16.40
N LEU A 317 12.07 -14.38 17.23
CA LEU A 317 11.95 -14.69 18.67
C LEU A 317 11.16 -13.62 19.45
N GLU A 318 11.31 -12.34 19.12
CA GLU A 318 10.54 -11.26 19.76
C GLU A 318 9.04 -11.43 19.46
N GLN A 319 8.71 -11.81 18.22
CA GLN A 319 7.35 -12.07 17.79
C GLN A 319 6.73 -13.25 18.54
N LEU A 320 7.47 -14.35 18.77
CA LEU A 320 6.99 -15.49 19.55
C LEU A 320 6.60 -15.12 20.97
N VAL A 321 7.42 -14.31 21.65
CA VAL A 321 7.15 -13.88 23.04
C VAL A 321 5.89 -13.03 23.12
N ARG A 322 5.66 -12.18 22.12
CA ARG A 322 4.52 -11.24 22.09
C ARG A 322 3.24 -11.92 21.63
N LEU A 323 3.31 -12.67 20.53
CA LEU A 323 2.17 -13.35 19.96
C LEU A 323 1.75 -14.52 20.83
N ARG A 324 2.68 -15.27 21.43
CA ARG A 324 2.44 -16.54 22.13
C ARG A 324 1.58 -17.49 21.29
N PRO A 325 2.00 -17.81 20.05
CA PRO A 325 1.14 -18.54 19.14
C PRO A 325 0.97 -20.00 19.56
N GLU A 326 -0.17 -20.58 19.19
CA GLU A 326 -0.41 -22.01 19.36
C GLU A 326 0.39 -22.83 18.32
N ILE A 327 0.82 -22.22 17.21
CA ILE A 327 1.66 -22.82 16.18
C ILE A 327 2.87 -21.93 15.83
N ILE A 328 4.05 -22.52 15.71
CA ILE A 328 5.23 -21.88 15.12
C ILE A 328 5.48 -22.54 13.77
N LYS A 329 5.45 -21.77 12.68
CA LYS A 329 5.79 -22.27 11.35
C LYS A 329 7.27 -21.99 11.11
N MET A 330 8.06 -23.07 11.03
CA MET A 330 9.50 -23.02 10.81
C MET A 330 9.74 -22.92 9.30
N ASP A 331 10.38 -21.83 8.89
CA ASP A 331 10.61 -21.51 7.49
C ASP A 331 11.42 -22.60 6.76
N CYS A 332 11.18 -22.73 5.46
CA CYS A 332 11.84 -23.70 4.59
C CYS A 332 13.37 -23.55 4.57
N SER A 333 13.94 -22.36 4.82
CA SER A 333 15.39 -22.18 4.89
C SER A 333 16.06 -22.91 6.08
N LEU A 334 15.29 -23.24 7.12
CA LEU A 334 15.73 -24.07 8.25
C LEU A 334 15.44 -25.56 8.02
N THR A 335 14.36 -25.89 7.31
CA THR A 335 14.00 -27.27 6.99
C THR A 335 14.87 -27.87 5.89
N GLN A 336 15.12 -27.13 4.81
CA GLN A 336 15.86 -27.64 3.66
C GLN A 336 17.29 -28.02 4.09
N GLY A 337 17.72 -29.24 3.82
CA GLY A 337 19.04 -29.76 4.24
C GLY A 337 19.26 -29.90 5.76
N ILE A 338 18.19 -29.95 6.56
CA ILE A 338 18.28 -30.21 8.01
C ILE A 338 18.95 -31.56 8.34
N ASP A 339 18.86 -32.54 7.45
CA ASP A 339 19.44 -33.87 7.61
C ASP A 339 20.98 -33.90 7.56
N VAL A 340 21.60 -32.90 6.93
CA VAL A 340 23.06 -32.79 6.79
C VAL A 340 23.67 -31.68 7.65
N ASP A 341 22.88 -30.68 8.05
CA ASP A 341 23.36 -29.53 8.80
C ASP A 341 23.06 -29.65 10.32
N PRO A 342 24.07 -29.80 11.19
CA PRO A 342 23.86 -29.84 12.64
C PRO A 342 23.33 -28.51 13.23
N ALA A 343 23.63 -27.36 12.63
CA ALA A 343 23.15 -26.07 13.11
C ALA A 343 21.64 -25.93 12.88
N ARG A 344 21.14 -26.31 11.69
CA ARG A 344 19.70 -26.34 11.41
C ARG A 344 18.94 -27.27 12.38
N ARG A 345 19.49 -28.45 12.67
CA ARG A 345 18.92 -29.38 13.68
C ARG A 345 18.88 -28.78 15.09
N ALA A 346 19.94 -28.09 15.49
CA ALA A 346 20.01 -27.45 16.80
C ALA A 346 18.96 -26.33 16.92
N VAL A 347 18.81 -25.50 15.89
CA VAL A 347 17.78 -24.45 15.85
C VAL A 347 16.37 -25.06 15.87
N ALA A 348 16.10 -26.06 15.04
CA ALA A 348 14.82 -26.77 15.03
C ALA A 348 14.45 -27.36 16.40
N THR A 349 15.42 -28.03 17.05
CA THR A 349 15.24 -28.57 18.41
C THR A 349 14.95 -27.45 19.41
N GLY A 350 15.66 -26.32 19.32
CA GLY A 350 15.41 -25.15 20.16
C GLY A 350 14.02 -24.56 19.95
N LEU A 351 13.53 -24.48 18.71
CA LEU A 351 12.18 -24.01 18.40
C LEU A 351 11.11 -24.94 18.98
N VAL A 352 11.32 -26.26 18.95
CA VAL A 352 10.42 -27.22 19.60
C VAL A 352 10.33 -26.95 21.10
N HIS A 353 11.46 -26.75 21.78
CA HIS A 353 11.46 -26.44 23.22
C HIS A 353 10.74 -25.11 23.51
N VAL A 354 10.96 -24.08 22.68
CA VAL A 354 10.25 -22.80 22.83
C VAL A 354 8.75 -22.98 22.64
N ALA A 355 8.32 -23.74 21.63
CA ALA A 355 6.92 -24.06 21.39
C ALA A 355 6.29 -24.77 22.60
N GLU A 356 6.96 -25.79 23.15
CA GLU A 356 6.47 -26.52 24.32
C GLU A 356 6.29 -25.61 25.55
N GLU A 357 7.26 -24.73 25.83
CA GLU A 357 7.20 -23.79 26.96
C GLU A 357 6.06 -22.77 26.84
N ILE A 358 5.69 -22.38 25.61
CA ILE A 358 4.53 -21.48 25.37
C ILE A 358 3.21 -22.24 25.17
N GLY A 359 3.22 -23.58 25.24
CA GLY A 359 2.05 -24.43 25.04
C GLY A 359 1.60 -24.58 23.59
N GLY A 360 2.49 -24.32 22.63
CA GLY A 360 2.27 -24.46 21.20
C GLY A 360 2.95 -25.68 20.58
N ALA A 361 2.98 -25.74 19.26
CA ALA A 361 3.65 -26.78 18.49
C ALA A 361 4.34 -26.20 17.24
N VAL A 362 5.27 -26.97 16.65
CA VAL A 362 5.99 -26.55 15.43
C VAL A 362 5.41 -27.25 14.19
N ILE A 363 5.23 -26.50 13.11
CA ILE A 363 5.08 -26.99 11.73
C ILE A 363 6.39 -26.73 11.00
N ALA A 364 7.01 -27.76 10.43
CA ALA A 364 8.14 -27.59 9.50
C ALA A 364 7.64 -27.41 8.07
N GLU A 365 8.03 -26.31 7.42
CA GLU A 365 7.68 -26.04 6.03
C GLU A 365 8.78 -26.44 5.04
N GLY A 366 8.40 -26.66 3.79
CA GLY A 366 9.36 -26.95 2.72
C GLY A 366 10.03 -28.32 2.82
N ILE A 367 9.34 -29.32 3.36
CA ILE A 367 9.84 -30.71 3.35
C ILE A 367 9.79 -31.26 1.91
N GLU A 368 10.95 -31.50 1.32
CA GLU A 368 11.09 -31.94 -0.08
C GLU A 368 11.70 -33.34 -0.21
N THR A 369 12.47 -33.78 0.79
CA THR A 369 13.17 -35.07 0.77
C THR A 369 12.84 -35.96 1.96
N THR A 370 12.98 -37.27 1.78
CA THR A 370 12.78 -38.25 2.86
C THR A 370 13.80 -38.10 3.99
N GLY A 371 15.01 -37.60 3.68
CA GLY A 371 16.05 -37.27 4.66
C GLY A 371 15.60 -36.15 5.59
N GLU A 372 15.08 -35.06 5.02
CA GLU A 372 14.51 -33.94 5.77
C GLU A 372 13.31 -34.41 6.61
N LEU A 373 12.35 -35.12 6.02
CA LEU A 373 11.18 -35.63 6.75
C LEU A 373 11.56 -36.47 7.98
N ARG A 374 12.50 -37.40 7.81
CA ARG A 374 12.98 -38.25 8.91
C ARG A 374 13.62 -37.39 10.00
N THR A 375 14.51 -36.48 9.62
CA THR A 375 15.26 -35.64 10.57
C THR A 375 14.32 -34.68 11.32
N THR A 376 13.36 -34.07 10.62
CA THR A 376 12.31 -33.24 11.23
C THR A 376 11.56 -34.00 12.32
N ARG A 377 11.18 -35.25 12.06
CA ARG A 377 10.55 -36.11 13.08
C ARG A 377 11.48 -36.41 14.25
N GLU A 378 12.75 -36.70 13.98
CA GLU A 378 13.77 -36.95 15.02
C GLU A 378 14.02 -35.74 15.92
N THR A 379 13.83 -34.51 15.41
CA THR A 379 13.92 -33.28 16.22
C THR A 379 12.70 -33.02 17.11
N GLY A 380 11.67 -33.87 17.05
CA GLY A 380 10.44 -33.71 17.85
C GLY A 380 9.39 -32.81 17.20
N ILE A 381 9.59 -32.38 15.95
CA ILE A 381 8.59 -31.59 15.23
C ILE A 381 7.40 -32.49 14.87
N ARG A 382 6.21 -32.09 15.34
CA ARG A 382 4.98 -32.86 15.20
C ARG A 382 4.32 -32.72 13.84
N TYR A 383 4.35 -31.52 13.27
CA TYR A 383 3.59 -31.19 12.06
C TYR A 383 4.52 -30.80 10.91
N GLY A 384 4.10 -31.04 9.68
CA GLY A 384 4.89 -30.63 8.53
C GLY A 384 4.10 -30.44 7.25
N GLN A 385 4.68 -29.65 6.36
CA GLN A 385 4.15 -29.26 5.07
C GLN A 385 5.30 -29.17 4.07
N GLY A 386 5.05 -29.55 2.82
CA GLY A 386 6.07 -29.53 1.77
C GLY A 386 5.68 -30.40 0.58
N PHE A 387 6.41 -30.26 -0.52
CA PHE A 387 6.07 -30.97 -1.77
C PHE A 387 6.20 -32.49 -1.67
N LEU A 388 7.02 -33.01 -0.74
CA LEU A 388 7.07 -34.44 -0.47
C LEU A 388 5.75 -34.96 0.12
N LEU A 389 5.07 -34.14 0.93
CA LEU A 389 3.85 -34.51 1.66
C LEU A 389 2.58 -34.18 0.85
N GLY A 390 2.61 -33.08 0.11
CA GLY A 390 1.55 -32.68 -0.80
C GLY A 390 1.76 -31.27 -1.34
N SER A 391 1.67 -31.14 -2.66
CA SER A 391 1.79 -29.85 -3.33
C SER A 391 0.48 -29.04 -3.26
N PRO A 392 0.54 -27.70 -3.33
CA PRO A 392 -0.65 -26.86 -3.42
C PRO A 392 -1.52 -27.23 -4.62
N THR A 393 -2.83 -27.38 -4.41
CA THR A 393 -3.80 -27.74 -5.46
C THR A 393 -5.02 -26.80 -5.44
N PRO A 394 -5.57 -26.39 -6.60
CA PRO A 394 -6.81 -25.61 -6.63
C PRO A 394 -8.05 -26.45 -6.21
N VAL A 395 -7.92 -27.78 -6.16
CA VAL A 395 -9.01 -28.69 -5.82
C VAL A 395 -8.96 -29.01 -4.32
N LEU A 396 -9.83 -28.36 -3.54
CA LEU A 396 -9.88 -28.51 -2.08
C LEU A 396 -9.97 -29.98 -1.62
N ARG A 397 -10.75 -30.80 -2.32
CA ARG A 397 -10.91 -32.22 -1.99
C ARG A 397 -9.59 -32.96 -2.01
N ASP A 398 -8.75 -32.68 -3.00
CA ASP A 398 -7.46 -33.36 -3.19
C ASP A 398 -6.50 -32.96 -2.07
N ALA A 399 -6.55 -31.71 -1.60
CA ALA A 399 -5.78 -31.26 -0.43
C ALA A 399 -6.26 -31.88 0.90
N CYS A 400 -7.47 -32.44 0.97
CA CYS A 400 -8.03 -33.04 2.19
C CYS A 400 -7.86 -34.56 2.26
N VAL A 401 -7.34 -35.19 1.20
CA VAL A 401 -7.14 -36.63 1.10
C VAL A 401 -5.65 -36.90 0.96
N ALA A 402 -5.09 -37.75 1.83
CA ALA A 402 -3.70 -38.16 1.67
C ALA A 402 -3.54 -38.81 0.30
N ALA A 403 -2.54 -38.39 -0.48
CA ALA A 403 -2.19 -39.08 -1.72
C ALA A 403 -2.00 -40.56 -1.37
N GLY A 404 -2.88 -41.41 -1.90
CA GLY A 404 -2.92 -42.82 -1.52
C GLY A 404 -1.54 -43.45 -1.66
N GLY A 405 -1.08 -44.09 -0.58
CA GLY A 405 0.15 -44.87 -0.58
C GLY A 405 0.10 -46.09 -1.48
#